data_AF-A0A1H6HC65-F1
#
_entry.id   AF-A0A1H6HC65-F1
#
_cell.length_a   1.000
_cell.length_b   1.000
_cell.length_c   1.000
_cell.angle_alpha   90.00
_cell.angle_beta   90.00
_cell.angle_gamma   90.00
#
_symmetry.space_group_name_H-M   'P 1'
#
loop_
_entity.id
_entity.type
_entity.pdbx_description
1 polymer ?
#
loop_
_entity_poly.entity_id
_entity_poly.type
_entity_poly.pdbx_seq_one_letter_code
_entity_poly.pdbx_strand_id
1 'polypeptide(L)'
;MADLMKEFIVKTVEDIKLLAPKPYWAVNENSSSIKASDLLPEEGIFKIHFVRTEELIKNSNFREVDMTSLFLPENIKSNNNQRIYRITQHWINKEYLDPPKIHFNAFEKKIEFEDGRHRVKTSYLLGYEVIPVAIHFEDVDAVGNLIKLSDSDVLKQGI
;
A
#
# COMPACT_ATOMS: atom_id res chain seq x y z
N MET A 1 10.45 -10.41 -20.15
CA MET A 1 10.01 -10.26 -18.74
C MET A 1 11.11 -10.57 -17.73
N ALA A 2 11.75 -11.74 -17.77
CA ALA A 2 12.79 -12.08 -16.79
C ALA A 2 14.01 -11.14 -16.83
N ASP A 3 14.45 -10.69 -18.02
CA ASP A 3 15.63 -9.83 -18.13
C ASP A 3 15.36 -8.37 -17.76
N LEU A 4 14.21 -7.82 -18.16
CA LEU A 4 13.74 -6.50 -17.70
C LEU A 4 13.62 -6.41 -16.17
N MET A 5 13.16 -7.49 -15.53
CA MET A 5 13.06 -7.54 -14.08
C MET A 5 14.43 -7.59 -13.39
N LYS A 6 15.42 -8.29 -13.98
CA LYS A 6 16.80 -8.29 -13.47
C LYS A 6 17.41 -6.90 -13.51
N GLU A 7 17.23 -6.19 -14.62
CA GLU A 7 17.71 -4.81 -14.79
C GLU A 7 17.01 -3.85 -13.82
N PHE A 8 15.75 -4.12 -13.45
CA PHE A 8 15.01 -3.29 -12.52
C PHE A 8 15.41 -3.53 -11.06
N ILE A 9 15.60 -4.78 -10.64
CA ILE A 9 15.89 -5.14 -9.25
C ILE A 9 17.20 -4.55 -8.74
N VAL A 10 18.15 -4.28 -9.63
CA VAL A 10 19.44 -3.66 -9.29
C VAL A 10 19.38 -2.13 -9.18
N LYS A 11 18.23 -1.51 -9.46
CA LYS A 11 18.05 -0.05 -9.32
C LYS A 11 18.01 0.35 -7.84
N THR A 12 18.54 1.52 -7.55
CA THR A 12 18.44 2.12 -6.22
C THR A 12 17.01 2.58 -5.95
N VAL A 13 16.69 2.87 -4.68
CA VAL A 13 15.39 3.46 -4.32
C VAL A 13 15.22 4.81 -5.03
N GLU A 14 16.28 5.61 -5.10
CA GLU A 14 16.31 6.90 -5.77
C GLU A 14 15.99 6.77 -7.26
N ASP A 15 16.61 5.82 -7.96
CA ASP A 15 16.33 5.55 -9.37
C ASP A 15 14.86 5.17 -9.59
N ILE A 16 14.30 4.35 -8.71
CA ILE A 16 12.89 3.92 -8.80
C ILE A 16 11.96 5.11 -8.54
N LYS A 17 12.28 5.99 -7.58
CA LYS A 17 11.51 7.22 -7.32
C LYS A 17 11.58 8.22 -8.47
N LEU A 18 12.67 8.25 -9.23
CA LEU A 18 12.73 9.08 -10.45
C LEU A 18 11.76 8.57 -11.52
N LEU A 19 11.58 7.26 -11.63
CA LEU A 19 10.66 6.64 -12.60
C LEU A 19 9.19 6.67 -12.13
N ALA A 20 8.95 6.46 -10.84
CA ALA A 20 7.67 6.57 -10.18
C ALA A 20 7.77 7.61 -9.07
N PRO A 21 7.55 8.91 -9.34
CA PRO A 21 7.67 9.96 -8.32
C PRO A 21 6.53 9.96 -7.31
N LYS A 22 5.41 9.32 -7.65
CA LYS A 22 4.26 9.14 -6.76
C LYS A 22 3.54 7.82 -7.06
N PRO A 23 2.86 7.22 -6.06
CA PRO A 23 1.98 6.10 -6.31
C PRO A 23 0.67 6.57 -6.98
N TYR A 24 0.06 5.68 -7.77
CA TYR A 24 -1.23 5.92 -8.42
C TYR A 24 -2.27 4.99 -7.78
N TRP A 25 -3.20 5.58 -7.02
CA TRP A 25 -4.24 4.88 -6.28
C TRP A 25 -5.64 5.14 -6.86
N ALA A 26 -6.45 4.10 -6.97
CA ALA A 26 -7.84 4.20 -7.44
C ALA A 26 -8.75 4.73 -6.32
N VAL A 27 -8.65 6.02 -6.01
CA VAL A 27 -9.39 6.71 -4.94
C VAL A 27 -9.84 8.09 -5.40
N ASN A 28 -10.78 8.71 -4.67
CA ASN A 28 -11.28 10.05 -4.93
C ASN A 28 -11.73 10.23 -6.40
N GLU A 29 -11.14 11.20 -7.11
CA GLU A 29 -11.40 11.46 -8.53
C GLU A 29 -11.04 10.30 -9.46
N ASN A 30 -10.24 9.34 -8.97
CA ASN A 30 -9.82 8.13 -9.69
C ASN A 30 -10.57 6.87 -9.25
N SER A 31 -11.65 7.02 -8.46
CA SER A 31 -12.49 5.89 -7.99
C SER A 31 -13.09 5.06 -9.12
N SER A 32 -13.29 5.63 -10.31
CA SER A 32 -13.72 4.89 -11.50
C SER A 32 -12.71 3.84 -11.99
N SER A 33 -11.48 3.85 -11.44
CA SER A 33 -10.43 2.86 -11.73
C SER A 33 -10.39 1.71 -10.73
N ILE A 34 -11.27 1.70 -9.72
CA ILE A 34 -11.37 0.62 -8.75
C ILE A 34 -11.72 -0.69 -9.46
N LYS A 35 -10.95 -1.75 -9.21
CA LYS A 35 -11.15 -3.06 -9.83
C LYS A 35 -11.89 -4.04 -8.91
N ALA A 36 -11.64 -3.96 -7.61
CA ALA A 36 -12.34 -4.78 -6.63
C ALA A 36 -13.72 -4.20 -6.33
N SER A 37 -14.78 -4.93 -6.68
CA SER A 37 -16.17 -4.45 -6.56
C SER A 37 -16.55 -4.08 -5.13
N ASP A 38 -16.04 -4.80 -4.14
CA ASP A 38 -16.28 -4.54 -2.71
C ASP A 38 -15.69 -3.21 -2.21
N LEU A 39 -14.76 -2.60 -2.94
CA LEU A 39 -14.23 -1.27 -2.65
C LEU A 39 -15.08 -0.13 -3.22
N LEU A 40 -16.09 -0.46 -4.04
CA LEU A 40 -16.99 0.55 -4.58
C LEU A 40 -17.86 1.13 -3.44
N PRO A 41 -18.01 2.47 -3.36
CA PRO A 41 -18.75 3.11 -2.27
C PRO A 41 -20.18 2.58 -2.09
N GLU A 42 -20.84 2.21 -3.18
CA GLU A 42 -22.21 1.66 -3.20
C GLU A 42 -22.35 0.32 -2.49
N GLU A 43 -21.28 -0.48 -2.38
CA GLU A 43 -21.32 -1.76 -1.66
C GLU A 43 -21.31 -1.56 -0.14
N GLY A 44 -20.77 -0.44 0.35
CA GLY A 44 -20.76 -0.09 1.78
C GLY A 44 -19.92 -1.03 2.68
N ILE A 45 -19.07 -1.89 2.11
CA ILE A 45 -18.25 -2.85 2.85
C ILE A 45 -17.01 -2.16 3.44
N PHE A 46 -16.34 -1.35 2.62
CA PHE A 46 -15.11 -0.65 3.01
C PHE A 46 -15.30 0.86 3.00
N LYS A 47 -14.59 1.53 3.92
CA LYS A 47 -14.38 2.98 3.88
C LYS A 47 -12.91 3.27 3.61
N ILE A 48 -12.66 4.11 2.61
CA ILE A 48 -11.30 4.49 2.22
C ILE A 48 -10.85 5.70 3.05
N HIS A 49 -9.70 5.57 3.70
CA HIS A 49 -9.05 6.64 4.46
C HIS A 49 -7.58 6.72 4.09
N PHE A 50 -6.99 7.91 4.24
CA PHE A 50 -5.56 8.15 4.11
C PHE A 50 -4.89 8.07 5.48
N VAL A 51 -3.74 7.41 5.52
CA VAL A 51 -2.99 7.13 6.76
C VAL A 51 -1.50 7.39 6.57
N ARG A 52 -0.79 7.70 7.66
CA ARG A 52 0.68 7.75 7.62
C ARG A 52 1.20 6.34 7.43
N THR A 53 1.97 6.12 6.37
CA THR A 53 2.52 4.79 6.03
C THR A 53 3.35 4.20 7.17
N GLU A 54 4.11 5.04 7.89
CA GLU A 54 4.91 4.60 9.04
C GLU A 54 4.03 4.16 10.23
N GLU A 55 2.96 4.90 10.54
CA GLU A 55 2.01 4.54 11.61
C GLU A 55 1.31 3.23 11.30
N LEU A 56 0.88 3.04 10.05
CA LEU A 56 0.30 1.80 9.58
C LEU A 56 1.28 0.63 9.83
N ILE A 57 2.55 0.78 9.43
CA ILE A 57 3.55 -0.28 9.62
C ILE A 57 3.78 -0.64 11.09
N LYS A 58 3.89 0.37 11.96
CA LYS A 58 4.07 0.15 13.41
C LYS A 58 2.91 -0.61 14.04
N ASN A 59 1.70 -0.40 13.54
CA ASN A 59 0.46 -0.95 14.10
C ASN A 59 -0.08 -2.18 13.36
N SER A 60 0.60 -2.64 12.31
CA SER A 60 0.14 -3.76 11.48
C SER A 60 0.98 -5.03 11.66
N ASN A 61 0.40 -6.15 11.22
CA ASN A 61 1.10 -7.42 11.05
C ASN A 61 1.40 -7.70 9.57
N PHE A 62 2.68 -7.72 9.19
CA PHE A 62 3.15 -7.93 7.82
C PHE A 62 3.53 -9.39 7.51
N ARG A 63 3.00 -10.37 8.26
CA ARG A 63 3.29 -11.82 8.12
C ARG A 63 3.72 -12.19 6.70
N GLU A 64 4.83 -12.93 6.59
CA GLU A 64 5.39 -13.45 5.33
C GLU A 64 5.97 -12.41 4.36
N VAL A 65 5.96 -11.12 4.70
CA VAL A 65 6.57 -10.04 3.90
C VAL A 65 7.75 -9.45 4.67
N ASP A 66 8.95 -9.60 4.11
CA ASP A 66 10.16 -8.93 4.63
C ASP A 66 10.05 -7.41 4.42
N MET A 67 10.18 -6.63 5.49
CA MET A 67 10.09 -5.17 5.45
C MET A 67 11.46 -4.47 5.43
N THR A 68 12.56 -5.22 5.46
CA THR A 68 13.92 -4.67 5.54
C THR A 68 14.48 -4.23 4.18
N SER A 69 14.01 -4.88 3.11
CA SER A 69 14.54 -4.67 1.75
C SER A 69 13.41 -4.58 0.72
N LEU A 70 13.59 -3.73 -0.30
CA LEU A 70 12.61 -3.60 -1.37
C LEU A 70 12.60 -4.89 -2.21
N PHE A 71 13.76 -5.29 -2.70
CA PHE A 71 13.95 -6.55 -3.41
C PHE A 71 14.86 -7.50 -2.62
N LEU A 72 14.69 -8.80 -2.85
CA LEU A 72 15.54 -9.88 -2.37
C LEU A 72 16.53 -10.27 -3.49
N PRO A 73 17.77 -9.73 -3.52
CA PRO A 73 18.67 -9.91 -4.65
C PRO A 73 19.10 -11.36 -4.86
N GLU A 74 19.20 -12.13 -3.77
CA GLU A 74 19.55 -13.55 -3.75
C GLU A 74 18.48 -14.44 -4.40
N ASN A 75 17.24 -13.94 -4.53
CA ASN A 75 16.14 -14.65 -5.16
C ASN A 75 15.35 -13.75 -6.10
N ILE A 76 15.98 -13.40 -7.22
CA ILE A 76 15.42 -12.58 -8.31
C ILE A 76 14.01 -13.04 -8.70
N LYS A 77 13.77 -14.36 -8.79
CA LYS A 77 12.50 -14.93 -9.22
C LYS A 77 11.45 -15.06 -8.10
N SER A 78 11.75 -14.61 -6.89
CA SER A 78 10.81 -14.67 -5.76
C SER A 78 9.49 -13.98 -6.09
N ASN A 79 8.39 -14.52 -5.54
CA ASN A 79 7.06 -13.93 -5.68
C ASN A 79 7.04 -12.48 -5.15
N ASN A 80 7.78 -12.20 -4.06
CA ASN A 80 7.95 -10.84 -3.53
C ASN A 80 8.51 -9.88 -4.60
N ASN A 81 9.63 -10.22 -5.25
CA ASN A 81 10.24 -9.35 -6.25
C ASN A 81 9.32 -9.14 -7.46
N GLN A 82 8.64 -10.20 -7.92
CA GLN A 82 7.69 -10.09 -9.02
C GLN A 82 6.51 -9.16 -8.68
N ARG A 83 5.97 -9.24 -7.45
CA ARG A 83 4.88 -8.36 -7.00
C ARG A 83 5.33 -6.91 -6.94
N ILE A 84 6.49 -6.63 -6.36
CA ILE A 84 7.02 -5.27 -6.23
C ILE A 84 7.37 -4.67 -7.59
N TYR A 85 7.96 -5.46 -8.49
CA TYR A 85 8.18 -5.06 -9.88
C TYR A 85 6.86 -4.69 -10.55
N ARG A 86 5.81 -5.53 -10.45
CA ARG A 86 4.51 -5.20 -11.05
C ARG A 86 3.89 -3.93 -10.49
N ILE A 87 3.93 -3.75 -9.16
CA ILE A 87 3.41 -2.55 -8.49
C ILE A 87 4.10 -1.29 -9.01
N THR A 88 5.43 -1.31 -9.07
CA THR A 88 6.22 -0.18 -9.57
C THR A 88 5.96 0.07 -11.06
N GLN A 89 5.82 -0.96 -11.89
CA GLN A 89 5.46 -0.81 -13.31
C GLN A 89 4.10 -0.14 -13.49
N HIS A 90 3.09 -0.51 -12.69
CA HIS A 90 1.79 0.18 -12.72
C HIS A 90 1.97 1.69 -12.45
N TRP A 91 2.71 2.06 -11.41
CA TRP A 91 2.92 3.47 -11.09
C TRP A 91 3.76 4.23 -12.12
N ILE A 92 4.78 3.60 -12.70
CA ILE A 92 5.56 4.15 -13.83
C ILE A 92 4.65 4.45 -15.02
N ASN A 93 3.72 3.54 -15.31
CA ASN A 93 2.77 3.66 -16.41
C ASN A 93 1.52 4.51 -16.08
N LYS A 94 1.46 5.09 -14.87
CA LYS A 94 0.29 5.85 -14.36
C LYS A 94 -1.00 5.02 -14.31
N GLU A 95 -0.86 3.72 -14.11
CA GLU A 95 -1.98 2.80 -13.91
C GLU A 95 -2.35 2.75 -12.43
N TYR A 96 -3.63 2.97 -12.15
CA TYR A 96 -4.15 3.01 -10.79
C TYR A 96 -4.27 1.61 -10.19
N LEU A 97 -3.88 1.50 -8.91
CA LEU A 97 -4.05 0.30 -8.10
C LEU A 97 -5.07 0.55 -6.99
N ASP A 98 -5.83 -0.49 -6.67
CA ASP A 98 -6.74 -0.48 -5.54
C ASP A 98 -5.98 -0.28 -4.21
N PRO A 99 -6.56 0.48 -3.25
CA PRO A 99 -6.02 0.57 -1.90
C PRO A 99 -5.76 -0.81 -1.26
N PRO A 100 -4.80 -0.92 -0.32
CA PRO A 100 -4.70 -2.07 0.57
C PRO A 100 -5.98 -2.22 1.40
N LYS A 101 -6.40 -3.46 1.62
CA LYS A 101 -7.57 -3.80 2.44
C LYS A 101 -7.11 -4.23 3.82
N ILE A 102 -7.66 -3.60 4.85
CA ILE A 102 -7.32 -3.85 6.23
C ILE A 102 -8.55 -4.01 7.11
N HIS A 103 -8.35 -4.72 8.21
CA HIS A 103 -9.33 -4.89 9.28
C HIS A 103 -8.61 -4.86 10.62
N PHE A 104 -9.36 -4.68 11.70
CA PHE A 104 -8.82 -4.75 13.05
C PHE A 104 -8.86 -6.19 13.56
N ASN A 105 -7.73 -6.70 14.03
CA ASN A 105 -7.69 -7.96 14.75
C ASN A 105 -7.78 -7.68 16.26
N ALA A 106 -8.94 -7.99 16.85
CA ALA A 106 -9.19 -7.77 18.27
C ALA A 106 -8.32 -8.62 19.21
N PHE A 107 -7.89 -9.81 18.76
CA PHE A 107 -7.04 -10.70 19.56
C PHE A 107 -5.61 -10.17 19.65
N GLU A 108 -5.01 -9.81 18.52
CA GLU A 108 -3.65 -9.25 18.47
C GLU A 108 -3.60 -7.75 18.80
N LYS A 109 -4.76 -7.08 18.82
CA LYS A 109 -4.90 -5.62 18.92
C LYS A 109 -4.05 -4.90 17.87
N LYS A 110 -4.08 -5.41 16.65
CA LYS A 110 -3.29 -4.93 15.51
C LYS A 110 -4.14 -4.83 14.26
N ILE A 111 -3.64 -4.06 13.31
CA ILE A 111 -4.18 -4.00 11.95
C ILE A 111 -3.69 -5.23 11.18
N GLU A 112 -4.63 -5.97 10.60
CA GLU A 112 -4.33 -7.06 9.68
C GLU A 112 -4.70 -6.68 8.26
N PHE A 113 -3.97 -7.25 7.29
CA PHE A 113 -4.22 -7.03 5.88
C PHE A 113 -4.98 -8.21 5.30
N GLU A 114 -6.08 -7.93 4.59
CA GLU A 114 -6.71 -8.88 3.70
C GLU A 114 -5.97 -8.94 2.35
N ASP A 115 -5.60 -7.76 1.84
CA ASP A 115 -4.82 -7.61 0.61
C ASP A 115 -3.93 -6.35 0.65
N GLY A 116 -2.93 -6.31 -0.24
CA GLY A 116 -2.16 -5.10 -0.49
C GLY A 116 -0.92 -4.92 0.38
N ARG A 117 -0.52 -5.93 1.18
CA ARG A 117 0.72 -5.92 1.99
C ARG A 117 1.95 -5.47 1.19
N HIS A 118 2.10 -5.98 -0.03
CA HIS A 118 3.22 -5.63 -0.90
C HIS A 118 3.12 -4.19 -1.43
N ARG A 119 1.90 -3.64 -1.61
CA ARG A 119 1.71 -2.24 -2.01
C ARG A 119 2.11 -1.31 -0.88
N VAL A 120 1.78 -1.65 0.36
CA VAL A 120 2.24 -0.88 1.54
C VAL A 120 3.75 -0.99 1.73
N LYS A 121 4.33 -2.19 1.67
CA LYS A 121 5.78 -2.39 1.70
C LYS A 121 6.48 -1.51 0.66
N THR A 122 6.05 -1.59 -0.59
CA THR A 122 6.65 -0.84 -1.69
C THR A 122 6.53 0.66 -1.42
N SER A 123 5.37 1.13 -0.95
CA SER A 123 5.16 2.55 -0.66
C SER A 123 6.09 3.04 0.45
N TYR A 124 6.21 2.28 1.53
CA TYR A 124 7.08 2.61 2.65
C TYR A 124 8.55 2.67 2.26
N LEU A 125 9.05 1.64 1.56
CA LEU A 125 10.45 1.55 1.20
C LEU A 125 10.85 2.53 0.08
N LEU A 126 9.88 3.05 -0.67
CA LEU A 126 10.08 4.21 -1.57
C LEU A 126 9.87 5.56 -0.85
N GLY A 127 9.53 5.55 0.43
CA GLY A 127 9.35 6.76 1.24
C GLY A 127 8.11 7.57 0.89
N TYR A 128 7.01 6.93 0.46
CA TYR A 128 5.71 7.60 0.34
C TYR A 128 5.07 7.70 1.72
N GLU A 129 4.93 8.93 2.22
CA GLU A 129 4.52 9.19 3.60
C GLU A 129 3.05 8.89 3.89
N VAL A 130 2.19 9.08 2.90
CA VAL A 130 0.74 8.93 3.02
C VAL A 130 0.22 8.02 1.92
N ILE A 131 -0.60 7.04 2.28
CA ILE A 131 -1.30 6.15 1.35
C ILE A 131 -2.76 6.00 1.74
N PRO A 132 -3.67 5.74 0.78
CA PRO A 132 -5.01 5.31 1.10
C PRO A 132 -5.00 3.85 1.56
N VAL A 133 -5.94 3.51 2.43
CA VAL A 133 -6.29 2.16 2.86
C VAL A 133 -7.80 2.02 2.89
N ALA A 134 -8.30 0.87 2.47
CA ALA A 134 -9.68 0.48 2.59
C ALA A 134 -9.86 -0.29 3.91
N ILE A 135 -10.67 0.25 4.81
CA ILE A 135 -10.94 -0.32 6.14
C ILE A 135 -12.34 -0.88 6.13
N HIS A 136 -12.55 -2.09 6.64
CA HIS A 136 -13.91 -2.61 6.88
C HIS A 136 -14.71 -1.57 7.67
N PHE A 137 -15.94 -1.32 7.23
CA PHE A 137 -16.76 -0.25 7.79
C PHE A 137 -16.93 -0.38 9.32
N GLU A 138 -17.10 -1.62 9.81
CA GLU A 138 -17.24 -1.93 11.24
C GLU A 138 -15.96 -1.70 12.06
N ASP A 139 -14.80 -1.68 11.42
CA ASP A 139 -13.49 -1.56 12.08
C ASP A 139 -12.91 -0.14 12.05
N VAL A 140 -13.57 0.80 11.38
CA VAL A 140 -13.07 2.18 11.21
C VAL A 140 -12.71 2.81 12.55
N ASP A 141 -13.58 2.68 13.56
CA ASP A 141 -13.34 3.26 14.89
C ASP A 141 -12.17 2.57 15.61
N ALA A 142 -12.08 1.24 15.52
CA ALA A 142 -11.01 0.48 16.16
C ALA A 142 -9.64 0.80 15.53
N VAL A 143 -9.58 0.91 14.20
CA VAL A 143 -8.36 1.32 13.49
C VAL A 143 -8.03 2.79 13.77
N GLY A 144 -9.03 3.67 13.84
CA GLY A 144 -8.86 5.09 14.18
C GLY A 144 -8.31 5.35 15.58
N ASN A 145 -8.47 4.39 16.50
CA ASN A 145 -7.84 4.43 17.81
C ASN A 145 -6.35 4.04 17.79
N LEU A 146 -5.87 3.39 16.73
CA LEU A 146 -4.46 2.98 16.57
C LEU A 146 -3.66 3.97 15.72
N ILE A 147 -4.27 4.50 14.66
CA ILE A 147 -3.62 5.36 13.66
C ILE A 147 -4.52 6.51 13.24
N LYS A 148 -3.92 7.62 12.82
CA LYS A 148 -4.70 8.77 12.37
C LYS A 148 -5.32 8.52 10.99
N LEU A 149 -6.64 8.64 10.90
CA LEU A 149 -7.40 8.55 9.65
C LEU A 149 -7.68 9.96 9.09
N SER A 150 -7.66 10.10 7.76
CA SER A 150 -8.00 11.33 7.03
C SER A 150 -8.81 11.00 5.79
N ASP A 151 -9.69 11.91 5.39
CA ASP A 151 -10.45 11.82 4.14
C ASP A 151 -9.68 12.42 2.94
N SER A 152 -8.49 12.98 3.19
CA SER A 152 -7.59 13.53 2.17
C SER A 152 -6.16 13.00 2.30
N ASP A 153 -5.42 13.04 1.21
CA ASP A 153 -3.99 12.71 1.13
C ASP A 153 -3.09 13.66 1.95
N VAL A 154 -3.65 14.72 2.52
CA VAL A 154 -2.95 15.67 3.40
C VAL A 154 -3.20 15.31 4.86
N LEU A 155 -2.23 14.66 5.49
CA LEU A 155 -2.20 14.49 6.94
C LEU A 155 -1.45 15.64 7.60
N LYS A 156 -2.19 16.62 8.14
CA LYS A 156 -1.60 17.66 9.00
C LYS A 156 -0.90 17.00 10.18
N GLN A 157 0.38 17.33 10.41
CA GLN A 157 1.06 17.00 11.66
C GLN A 157 0.25 17.64 12.80
N GLY A 158 -0.15 16.83 13.78
CA GLY A 158 -0.66 17.39 15.04
C GLY A 158 0.51 18.12 15.69
N ILE A 159 0.29 19.37 16.09
CA ILE A 159 1.19 20.16 16.92
C ILE A 159 1.23 19.52 18.31
#